data_AF-A0A954QF70-F1
#
_entry.id   AF-A0A954QF70-F1
#
_cell.length_a   1.000
_cell.length_b   1.000
_cell.length_c   1.000
_cell.angle_alpha   90.00
_cell.angle_beta   90.00
_cell.angle_gamma   90.00
#
_symmetry.space_group_name_H-M   'P 1'
#
loop_
_entity.id
_entity.type
_entity.pdbx_description
1 polymer ?
#
loop_
_entity_poly.entity_id
_entity_poly.type
_entity_poly.pdbx_seq_one_letter_code
_entity_poly.pdbx_strand_id
1 'polypeptide(L)'
;MLDRFKASDGLGAIFPPIIWSVVALRCLGYSEDSDEVCECIRQLEALIITEGDTVRLQPCKSPVWDTAITLRALAAADATGSGVFFGDRYSQGKDRASEKDSRPLSRHLAAVTTRCVDWLLAKEVRCDGDWRANVKAAPAGWFFEYENAFYPDVDDTIMVMMGLREAQSVCATGATGSGVFFGNRC
;
A
#
# COMPACT_ATOMS: atom_id res chain seq x y z
N MET A 1 -22.44 10.76 -7.35
CA MET A 1 -21.81 10.92 -6.03
C MET A 1 -22.00 9.68 -5.18
N LEU A 2 -23.24 9.32 -4.81
CA LEU A 2 -23.50 8.15 -3.94
C LEU A 2 -22.92 6.83 -4.46
N ASP A 3 -22.99 6.58 -5.77
CA ASP A 3 -22.37 5.38 -6.35
C ASP A 3 -20.85 5.33 -6.18
N ARG A 4 -20.19 6.50 -6.05
CA ARG A 4 -18.74 6.62 -5.85
C ARG A 4 -18.35 6.50 -4.38
N PHE A 5 -19.30 6.49 -3.45
CA PHE A 5 -19.01 6.19 -2.04
C PHE A 5 -18.75 4.68 -1.83
N LYS A 6 -19.35 3.83 -2.67
CA LYS A 6 -19.16 2.38 -2.61
C LYS A 6 -17.68 2.06 -2.86
N ALA A 7 -17.08 1.16 -2.06
CA ALA A 7 -15.67 0.79 -2.21
C ALA A 7 -14.70 1.99 -2.22
N SER A 8 -15.01 3.01 -1.42
CA SER A 8 -14.15 4.18 -1.19
C SER A 8 -14.19 4.60 0.28
N ASP A 9 -13.10 5.14 0.79
CA ASP A 9 -13.05 5.79 2.11
C ASP A 9 -13.58 7.23 2.06
N GLY A 10 -14.78 7.38 1.49
CA GLY A 10 -15.35 8.67 1.10
C GLY A 10 -14.94 9.06 -0.31
N LEU A 11 -15.62 10.06 -0.88
CA LEU A 11 -15.46 10.43 -2.28
C LEU A 11 -14.00 10.78 -2.61
N GLY A 12 -13.34 9.94 -3.40
CA GLY A 12 -11.94 10.10 -3.75
C GLY A 12 -10.95 9.92 -2.59
N ALA A 13 -11.42 9.53 -1.40
CA ALA A 13 -10.64 9.29 -0.19
C ALA A 13 -9.71 10.45 0.26
N ILE A 14 -10.05 11.68 -0.15
CA ILE A 14 -9.30 12.91 0.16
C ILE A 14 -10.22 13.95 0.83
N PHE A 15 -9.66 14.76 1.73
CA PHE A 15 -10.42 15.68 2.58
C PHE A 15 -11.43 16.58 1.83
N PRO A 16 -11.06 17.34 0.77
CA PRO A 16 -11.96 18.31 0.17
C PRO A 16 -13.28 17.73 -0.39
N PRO A 17 -13.29 16.69 -1.24
CA PRO A 17 -14.55 16.12 -1.73
C PRO A 17 -15.36 15.43 -0.64
N ILE A 18 -14.77 14.92 0.44
CA ILE A 18 -15.54 14.36 1.56
C ILE A 18 -16.35 15.46 2.26
N ILE A 19 -15.71 16.59 2.62
CA ILE A 19 -16.44 17.70 3.27
C ILE A 19 -17.48 18.33 2.34
N TRP A 20 -17.17 18.47 1.05
CA TRP A 20 -18.14 18.97 0.07
C TRP A 20 -19.29 18.01 -0.17
N SER A 21 -19.07 16.70 -0.01
CA SER A 21 -20.15 15.70 -0.05
C SER A 21 -21.14 15.91 1.09
N VAL A 22 -20.67 16.19 2.31
CA VAL A 22 -21.55 16.54 3.44
C VAL A 22 -22.40 17.77 3.09
N VAL A 23 -21.78 18.85 2.63
CA VAL A 23 -22.49 20.09 2.26
C VAL A 23 -23.52 19.81 1.17
N ALA A 24 -23.15 19.09 0.12
CA ALA A 24 -24.05 18.75 -0.98
C ALA A 24 -25.24 17.91 -0.52
N LEU A 25 -25.02 16.89 0.30
CA LEU A 25 -26.10 16.05 0.86
C LEU A 25 -27.09 16.88 1.66
N ARG A 26 -26.59 17.78 2.52
CA ARG A 26 -27.44 18.69 3.32
C ARG A 26 -28.26 19.63 2.42
N CYS A 27 -27.65 20.20 1.39
CA CYS A 27 -28.37 21.03 0.41
C CYS A 27 -29.44 20.26 -0.38
N LEU A 28 -29.25 18.95 -0.58
CA LEU A 28 -30.21 18.06 -1.23
C LEU A 28 -31.33 17.57 -0.30
N GLY A 29 -31.33 17.98 0.97
CA GLY A 29 -32.37 17.66 1.94
C GLY A 29 -32.14 16.37 2.72
N TYR A 30 -30.93 15.79 2.66
CA TYR A 30 -30.58 14.66 3.52
C TYR A 30 -30.53 15.09 4.99
N SER A 31 -31.06 14.24 5.87
CA SER A 31 -30.98 14.45 7.33
C SER A 31 -29.53 14.36 7.81
N GLU A 32 -29.23 15.01 8.95
CA GLU A 32 -27.95 14.85 9.65
C GLU A 32 -27.70 13.39 10.04
N ASP A 33 -28.77 12.67 10.39
CA ASP A 33 -28.72 11.27 10.80
C ASP A 33 -28.81 10.29 9.62
N SER A 34 -28.81 10.78 8.37
CA SER A 34 -28.82 9.89 7.20
C SER A 34 -27.52 9.10 7.11
N ASP A 35 -27.60 7.84 6.67
CA ASP A 35 -26.44 6.95 6.56
C ASP A 35 -25.33 7.58 5.71
N GLU A 36 -25.68 8.29 4.64
CA GLU A 36 -24.72 8.94 3.75
C GLU A 36 -23.98 10.11 4.43
N VAL A 37 -24.67 10.92 5.23
CA VAL A 37 -24.05 12.04 5.95
C VAL A 37 -23.18 11.49 7.08
N CYS A 38 -23.70 10.57 7.89
CA CYS A 38 -22.97 9.91 8.97
C CYS A 38 -21.69 9.25 8.46
N GLU A 39 -21.74 8.56 7.33
CA GLU A 39 -20.57 7.94 6.71
C GLU A 39 -19.53 8.99 6.27
N CYS A 40 -19.95 10.08 5.64
CA CYS A 40 -19.01 11.15 5.26
C CYS A 40 -18.34 11.78 6.49
N ILE A 41 -19.09 12.00 7.58
CA ILE A 41 -18.54 12.50 8.84
C ILE A 41 -17.53 11.51 9.43
N ARG A 42 -17.87 10.20 9.47
CA ARG A 42 -16.95 9.15 9.94
C ARG A 42 -15.64 9.14 9.16
N GLN A 43 -15.69 9.33 7.83
CA GLN A 43 -14.50 9.39 7.00
C GLN A 43 -13.66 10.66 7.26
N LEU A 44 -14.29 11.81 7.52
CA LEU A 44 -13.58 13.02 7.94
C LEU A 44 -12.89 12.83 9.30
N GLU A 45 -13.59 12.26 10.27
CA GLU A 45 -13.04 11.96 11.59
C GLU A 45 -11.84 11.02 11.50
N ALA A 46 -11.90 10.04 10.59
CA ALA A 46 -10.81 9.11 10.36
C ALA A 46 -9.53 9.78 9.81
N LEU A 47 -9.60 11.01 9.29
CA LEU A 47 -8.44 11.80 8.84
C LEU A 47 -7.79 12.60 9.97
N ILE A 48 -8.45 12.71 11.12
CA ILE A 48 -7.97 13.47 12.27
C ILE A 48 -6.95 12.64 13.06
N ILE A 49 -5.82 13.26 13.39
CA ILE A 49 -4.85 12.76 14.35
C ILE A 49 -4.87 13.71 15.54
N THR A 50 -5.17 13.17 16.72
CA THR A 50 -5.15 13.92 17.98
C THR A 50 -3.79 13.77 18.65
N GLU A 51 -3.14 14.90 18.93
CA GLU A 51 -1.81 14.97 19.55
C GLU A 51 -1.88 15.93 20.75
N GLY A 52 -2.12 15.37 21.94
CA GLY A 52 -2.29 16.17 23.16
C GLY A 52 -3.52 17.07 23.10
N ASP A 53 -3.29 18.39 23.16
CA ASP A 53 -4.30 19.45 23.03
C ASP A 53 -4.49 19.95 21.59
N THR A 54 -3.76 19.38 20.62
CA THR A 54 -3.85 19.75 19.21
C THR A 54 -4.46 18.65 18.36
N VAL A 55 -5.03 19.06 17.22
CA VAL A 55 -5.50 18.14 16.19
C VAL A 55 -4.81 18.48 14.87
N ARG A 56 -4.38 17.45 14.15
CA ARG A 56 -3.86 17.55 12.80
C ARG A 56 -4.78 16.80 11.86
N LEU A 57 -5.22 17.47 10.81
CA LEU A 57 -6.05 16.89 9.77
C LEU A 57 -5.14 16.43 8.62
N GLN A 58 -5.20 15.15 8.28
CA GLN A 58 -4.51 14.63 7.12
C GLN A 58 -5.32 14.91 5.84
N PRO A 59 -4.69 15.36 4.74
CA PRO A 59 -5.37 15.48 3.46
C PRO A 59 -5.90 14.14 2.93
N CYS A 60 -5.14 13.06 3.12
CA CYS A 60 -5.46 11.66 2.80
C CYS A 60 -4.50 10.73 3.54
N LYS A 61 -4.62 9.41 3.32
CA LYS A 61 -3.75 8.37 3.91
C LYS A 61 -3.00 7.66 2.79
N SER A 62 -1.73 7.32 2.99
CA SER A 62 -0.81 6.80 1.98
C SER A 62 -0.45 5.29 2.07
N PRO A 63 -1.33 4.38 2.54
CA PRO A 63 -0.92 3.03 2.89
C PRO A 63 -0.42 2.20 1.69
N VAL A 64 -0.99 2.36 0.49
CA VAL A 64 -0.53 1.61 -0.69
C VAL A 64 0.84 2.08 -1.13
N TRP A 65 1.01 3.40 -1.26
CA TRP A 65 2.29 4.04 -1.55
C TRP A 65 3.39 3.62 -0.58
N ASP A 66 3.13 3.77 0.73
CA ASP A 66 4.11 3.46 1.77
C ASP A 66 4.46 1.97 1.81
N THR A 67 3.48 1.10 1.61
CA THR A 67 3.69 -0.36 1.56
C THR A 67 4.49 -0.74 0.31
N ALA A 68 4.24 -0.11 -0.84
CA ALA A 68 5.00 -0.34 -2.06
C ALA A 68 6.46 0.08 -1.91
N ILE A 69 6.73 1.28 -1.38
CA ILE A 69 8.10 1.74 -1.10
C ILE A 69 8.80 0.82 -0.10
N THR A 70 8.09 0.40 0.95
CA THR A 70 8.63 -0.52 1.96
C THR A 70 9.00 -1.86 1.34
N LEU A 71 8.13 -2.42 0.48
CA LEU A 71 8.41 -3.67 -0.23
C LEU A 71 9.68 -3.57 -1.08
N ARG A 72 9.84 -2.47 -1.81
CA ARG A 72 11.04 -2.21 -2.61
C ARG A 72 12.30 -2.10 -1.74
N ALA A 73 12.21 -1.40 -0.60
CA ALA A 73 13.31 -1.28 0.34
C ALA A 73 13.71 -2.64 0.94
N LEU A 74 12.74 -3.47 1.30
CA LEU A 74 12.97 -4.84 1.78
C LEU A 74 13.65 -5.69 0.71
N ALA A 75 13.15 -5.65 -0.53
CA ALA A 75 13.72 -6.40 -1.64
C ALA A 75 15.17 -5.96 -1.95
N ALA A 76 15.45 -4.66 -1.90
CA ALA A 76 16.80 -4.13 -2.08
C ALA A 76 17.74 -4.54 -0.94
N ALA A 77 17.28 -4.52 0.31
CA ALA A 77 18.07 -4.95 1.46
C ALA A 77 18.46 -6.44 1.33
N ASP A 78 17.53 -7.30 0.92
CA ASP A 78 17.80 -8.73 0.71
C ASP A 78 18.73 -8.99 -0.48
N ALA A 79 18.58 -8.25 -1.59
CA ALA A 79 19.40 -8.41 -2.80
C ALA A 79 20.88 -8.06 -2.59
N THR A 80 21.19 -7.18 -1.63
CA THR A 80 22.59 -6.82 -1.36
C THR A 80 23.37 -7.91 -0.61
N GLY A 81 22.73 -8.99 -0.15
CA GLY A 81 23.37 -10.06 0.65
C GLY A 81 24.09 -9.56 1.90
N SER A 82 23.93 -8.28 2.21
CA SER A 82 24.70 -7.56 3.19
C SER A 82 23.92 -7.72 4.47
N GLY A 83 24.45 -8.52 5.40
CA GLY A 83 24.31 -8.11 6.79
C GLY A 83 24.72 -6.65 6.82
N VAL A 84 23.76 -5.75 7.04
CA VAL A 84 24.01 -4.33 7.17
C VAL A 84 24.87 -4.19 8.42
N PHE A 85 26.19 -4.37 8.26
CA PHE A 85 27.18 -3.93 9.21
C PHE A 85 27.18 -2.42 9.05
N PHE A 86 26.44 -1.75 9.93
CA PHE A 86 26.68 -0.37 10.26
C PHE A 86 28.16 -0.28 10.64
N GLY A 87 28.97 0.27 9.75
CA GLY A 87 30.41 0.09 9.82
C GLY A 87 31.01 0.69 11.07
N ASP A 88 31.60 -0.15 11.93
CA ASP A 88 32.90 0.16 12.49
C ASP A 88 33.92 0.05 11.34
N ARG A 89 34.13 1.16 10.64
CA ARG A 89 35.33 1.30 9.79
C ARG A 89 36.54 1.48 10.70
N TYR A 90 37.00 0.40 11.35
CA TYR A 90 38.39 0.20 11.74
C TYR A 90 38.61 -1.23 12.27
N SER A 91 38.92 -2.16 11.37
CA SER A 91 40.00 -3.13 11.57
C SER A 91 40.09 -4.11 10.40
N GLN A 92 41.24 -4.11 9.76
CA GLN A 92 41.70 -5.21 8.93
C GLN A 92 41.85 -6.45 9.83
N GLY A 93 41.14 -7.53 9.51
CA GLY A 93 41.17 -8.75 10.32
C GLY A 93 40.62 -9.93 9.53
N LYS A 94 41.55 -10.69 8.97
CA LYS A 94 41.35 -11.85 8.10
C LYS A 94 40.94 -13.05 8.95
N ASP A 95 39.65 -13.39 9.03
CA ASP A 95 39.23 -14.71 9.53
C ASP A 95 37.96 -15.23 8.84
N ARG A 96 38.10 -16.43 8.26
CA ARG A 96 37.03 -17.23 7.68
C ARG A 96 36.16 -17.75 8.83
N ALA A 97 35.00 -17.14 9.06
CA ALA A 97 33.97 -17.68 9.94
C ALA A 97 32.90 -18.43 9.13
N SER A 98 32.48 -19.56 9.67
CA SER A 98 31.67 -20.63 9.10
C SER A 98 30.27 -20.24 8.60
N GLU A 99 29.91 -20.82 7.46
CA GLU A 99 28.67 -20.77 6.69
C GLU A 99 27.46 -21.49 7.34
N LYS A 100 27.24 -21.40 8.67
CA LYS A 100 26.20 -22.21 9.35
C LYS A 100 25.25 -21.49 10.29
N ASP A 101 25.19 -20.16 10.26
CA ASP A 101 24.18 -19.42 11.00
C ASP A 101 23.31 -18.58 10.05
N SER A 102 22.32 -19.25 9.46
CA SER A 102 21.22 -18.65 8.72
C SER A 102 20.36 -17.82 9.69
N ARG A 103 20.69 -16.53 9.74
CA ARG A 103 20.34 -15.54 10.77
C ARG A 103 18.82 -15.36 10.93
N PRO A 104 18.28 -15.20 12.16
CA PRO A 104 16.85 -14.95 12.43
C PRO A 104 16.23 -13.77 11.65
N LEU A 105 17.06 -12.78 11.29
CA LEU A 105 16.67 -11.58 10.57
C LEU A 105 16.11 -11.89 9.17
N SER A 106 16.67 -12.88 8.45
CA SER A 106 16.23 -13.18 7.07
C SER A 106 14.85 -13.83 7.00
N ARG A 107 14.50 -14.67 7.98
CA ARG A 107 13.15 -15.26 8.07
C ARG A 107 12.08 -14.21 8.39
N HIS A 108 12.41 -13.25 9.25
CA HIS A 108 11.51 -12.15 9.57
C HIS A 108 11.28 -11.25 8.35
N LEU A 109 12.34 -10.87 7.64
CA LEU A 109 12.26 -10.06 6.41
C LEU A 109 11.45 -10.76 5.32
N ALA A 110 11.66 -12.06 5.12
CA ALA A 110 10.85 -12.86 4.19
C ALA A 110 9.37 -12.85 4.59
N ALA A 111 9.05 -13.05 5.87
CA ALA A 111 7.67 -13.03 6.36
C ALA A 111 6.99 -11.66 6.17
N VAL A 112 7.72 -10.56 6.43
CA VAL A 112 7.21 -9.19 6.21
C VAL A 112 7.00 -8.94 4.71
N THR A 113 7.97 -9.31 3.86
CA THR A 113 7.88 -9.18 2.40
C THR A 113 6.64 -9.89 1.85
N THR A 114 6.40 -11.14 2.24
CA THR A 114 5.21 -11.89 1.83
C THR A 114 3.92 -11.18 2.24
N ARG A 115 3.86 -10.64 3.47
CA ARG A 115 2.69 -9.90 3.94
C ARG A 115 2.43 -8.62 3.14
N CYS A 116 3.49 -7.88 2.78
CA CYS A 116 3.36 -6.71 1.92
C CYS A 116 2.85 -7.09 0.53
N VAL A 117 3.40 -8.16 -0.08
CA VAL A 117 2.96 -8.66 -1.39
C VAL A 117 1.49 -9.07 -1.35
N ASP A 118 1.08 -9.91 -0.40
CA ASP A 118 -0.29 -10.39 -0.31
C ASP A 118 -1.28 -9.23 -0.06
N TRP A 119 -0.90 -8.26 0.78
CA TRP A 119 -1.73 -7.09 1.04
C TRP A 119 -1.87 -6.20 -0.20
N LEU A 120 -0.78 -5.93 -0.93
CA LEU A 120 -0.84 -5.13 -2.16
C LEU A 120 -1.66 -5.84 -3.25
N LEU A 121 -1.49 -7.16 -3.44
CA LEU A 121 -2.31 -7.90 -4.40
C LEU A 121 -3.81 -7.86 -4.07
N ALA A 122 -4.16 -7.84 -2.78
CA ALA A 122 -5.56 -7.68 -2.36
C ALA A 122 -6.14 -6.28 -2.64
N LYS A 123 -5.29 -5.28 -2.91
CA LYS A 123 -5.68 -3.90 -3.24
C LYS A 123 -5.78 -3.60 -4.73
N GLU A 124 -5.50 -4.57 -5.59
CA GLU A 124 -5.59 -4.38 -7.04
C GLU A 124 -7.03 -4.06 -7.46
N VAL A 125 -7.21 -3.01 -8.24
CA VAL A 125 -8.52 -2.61 -8.78
C VAL A 125 -8.96 -3.62 -9.84
N ARG A 126 -10.10 -4.28 -9.59
CA ARG A 126 -10.73 -5.27 -10.48
C ARG A 126 -12.05 -4.82 -11.07
N CYS A 127 -12.42 -3.55 -10.91
CA CYS A 127 -13.66 -2.96 -11.41
C CYS A 127 -13.41 -1.68 -12.21
N ASP A 128 -14.38 -1.28 -13.02
CA ASP A 128 -14.30 -0.05 -13.79
C ASP A 128 -14.45 1.19 -12.88
N GLY A 129 -13.60 2.19 -13.10
CA GLY A 129 -13.64 3.49 -12.44
C GLY A 129 -13.91 4.65 -13.41
N ASP A 130 -13.80 5.89 -12.93
CA ASP A 130 -14.05 7.08 -13.76
C ASP A 130 -13.04 7.21 -14.92
N TRP A 131 -11.85 6.63 -14.75
CA TRP A 131 -10.80 6.51 -15.78
C TRP A 131 -11.28 5.85 -17.08
N ARG A 132 -12.37 5.07 -17.04
CA ARG A 132 -12.96 4.43 -18.22
C ARG A 132 -13.45 5.36 -19.30
N ALA A 133 -13.79 6.59 -18.95
CA ALA A 133 -14.17 7.59 -19.93
C ALA A 133 -13.04 7.85 -20.94
N ASN A 134 -11.79 7.65 -20.53
CA ASN A 134 -10.60 8.02 -21.31
C ASN A 134 -9.76 6.82 -21.77
N VAL A 135 -9.82 5.69 -21.06
CA VAL A 135 -8.90 4.56 -21.27
C VAL A 135 -9.67 3.25 -21.54
N LYS A 136 -9.26 2.53 -22.60
CA LYS A 136 -9.82 1.24 -23.05
C LYS A 136 -8.86 0.07 -22.81
N ALA A 137 -8.70 -0.35 -21.56
CA ALA A 137 -7.86 -1.46 -21.09
C ALA A 137 -8.46 -2.14 -19.85
N ALA A 138 -8.52 -3.47 -19.72
CA ALA A 138 -9.16 -4.16 -18.58
C ALA A 138 -8.83 -3.55 -17.19
N PRO A 139 -9.76 -3.57 -16.20
CA PRO A 139 -9.49 -3.07 -14.86
C PRO A 139 -8.23 -3.66 -14.25
N ALA A 140 -7.35 -2.77 -13.83
CA ALA A 140 -6.11 -3.03 -13.14
C ALA A 140 -5.64 -1.73 -12.48
N GLY A 141 -4.57 -1.83 -11.70
CA GLY A 141 -3.94 -0.68 -11.07
C GLY A 141 -4.22 -0.61 -9.57
N TRP A 142 -3.59 0.36 -8.95
CA TRP A 142 -3.65 0.63 -7.52
C TRP A 142 -3.96 2.11 -7.30
N PHE A 143 -4.57 2.38 -6.15
CA PHE A 143 -4.83 3.73 -5.64
C PHE A 143 -3.91 4.00 -4.44
N PHE A 144 -3.72 5.27 -4.11
CA PHE A 144 -2.92 5.71 -2.97
C PHE A 144 -3.45 5.28 -1.59
N GLU A 145 -4.77 5.35 -1.38
CA GLU A 145 -5.43 5.20 -0.08
C GLU A 145 -5.69 3.73 0.33
N TYR A 146 -6.53 3.50 1.36
CA TYR A 146 -6.93 2.13 1.76
C TYR A 146 -8.00 1.54 0.84
N GLU A 147 -9.01 2.32 0.45
CA GLU A 147 -10.02 1.95 -0.53
C GLU A 147 -10.37 3.16 -1.40
N ASN A 148 -10.12 3.07 -2.71
CA ASN A 148 -10.45 4.13 -3.66
C ASN A 148 -10.59 3.60 -5.10
N ALA A 149 -11.28 2.48 -5.29
CA ALA A 149 -11.23 1.70 -6.54
C ALA A 149 -11.72 2.43 -7.80
N PHE A 150 -12.48 3.52 -7.65
CA PHE A 150 -12.90 4.38 -8.76
C PHE A 150 -11.77 5.25 -9.32
N TYR A 151 -10.70 5.46 -8.54
CA TYR A 151 -9.62 6.43 -8.79
C TYR A 151 -8.22 5.79 -8.59
N PRO A 152 -7.86 4.71 -9.31
CA PRO A 152 -6.47 4.28 -9.36
C PRO A 152 -5.60 5.35 -10.02
N ASP A 153 -4.37 5.46 -9.56
CA ASP A 153 -3.36 6.39 -10.07
C ASP A 153 -2.22 5.62 -10.77
N VAL A 154 -1.43 6.33 -11.57
CA VAL A 154 -0.39 5.71 -12.41
C VAL A 154 0.88 5.47 -11.61
N ASP A 155 1.20 6.36 -10.68
CA ASP A 155 2.40 6.32 -9.86
C ASP A 155 2.34 5.21 -8.80
N ASP A 156 1.25 5.04 -8.04
CA ASP A 156 1.13 3.89 -7.14
C ASP A 156 1.12 2.58 -7.94
N THR A 157 0.41 2.54 -9.07
CA THR A 157 0.41 1.36 -9.94
C THR A 157 1.84 0.96 -10.35
N ILE A 158 2.66 1.91 -10.81
CA ILE A 158 4.04 1.63 -11.19
C ILE A 158 4.88 1.22 -9.97
N MET A 159 4.72 1.89 -8.83
CA MET A 159 5.47 1.57 -7.61
C MET A 159 5.16 0.18 -7.07
N VAL A 160 3.89 -0.22 -7.08
CA VAL A 160 3.46 -1.57 -6.72
C VAL A 160 4.03 -2.59 -7.70
N MET A 161 3.91 -2.35 -9.01
CA MET A 161 4.49 -3.27 -10.01
C MET A 161 6.00 -3.44 -9.87
N MET A 162 6.73 -2.35 -9.60
CA MET A 162 8.17 -2.40 -9.33
C MET A 162 8.47 -3.22 -8.09
N GLY A 163 7.75 -2.99 -6.98
CA GLY A 163 7.91 -3.75 -5.74
C GLY A 163 7.61 -5.24 -5.89
N LEU A 164 6.52 -5.60 -6.57
CA LEU A 164 6.16 -6.98 -6.84
C LEU A 164 7.23 -7.69 -7.67
N ARG A 165 7.76 -7.03 -8.71
CA ARG A 165 8.85 -7.57 -9.55
C ARG A 165 10.14 -7.76 -8.76
N GLU A 166 10.52 -6.77 -7.95
CA GLU A 166 11.73 -6.81 -7.12
C GLU A 166 11.62 -7.95 -6.08
N ALA A 167 10.48 -8.09 -5.42
CA ALA A 167 10.22 -9.16 -4.46
C ALA A 167 10.26 -10.57 -5.08
N GLN A 168 9.77 -10.74 -6.31
CA GLN A 168 9.86 -12.02 -7.03
C GLN A 168 11.31 -12.48 -7.24
N SER A 169 12.23 -11.55 -7.51
CA SER A 169 13.65 -11.88 -7.69
C SER A 169 14.29 -12.43 -6.40
N VAL A 170 13.85 -11.96 -5.24
CA VAL A 170 14.30 -12.44 -3.92
C VAL A 170 13.79 -13.85 -3.65
N CYS A 171 12.51 -14.12 -3.92
CA CYS A 171 11.91 -15.45 -3.74
C CYS A 171 12.53 -16.51 -4.68
N ALA A 172 12.88 -16.14 -5.92
CA ALA A 172 13.52 -17.05 -6.88
C ALA A 172 14.95 -17.44 -6.46
N THR A 173 15.68 -16.55 -5.79
CA THR A 173 17.08 -16.77 -5.40
C THR A 173 17.21 -17.68 -4.16
N GLY A 174 16.18 -17.76 -3.32
CA GLY A 174 16.09 -18.70 -2.19
C GLY A 174 15.65 -20.12 -2.57
N ALA A 175 15.20 -20.35 -3.81
CA ALA A 175 14.54 -21.58 -4.26
C ALA A 175 15.47 -22.57 -4.99
N THR A 176 16.75 -22.64 -4.63
CA THR A 176 17.61 -23.80 -5.01
C THR A 176 17.29 -25.06 -4.19
N GLY A 177 16.31 -25.02 -3.29
CA GLY A 177 15.69 -26.20 -2.70
C GLY A 177 14.19 -25.98 -2.45
N SER A 178 13.35 -26.66 -3.23
CA SER A 178 11.88 -26.60 -3.24
C SER A 178 11.26 -25.32 -3.83
N GLY A 179 10.76 -25.45 -5.07
CA GLY A 179 10.13 -24.37 -5.81
C GLY A 179 8.79 -23.95 -5.21
N VAL A 180 8.68 -22.66 -4.92
CA VAL A 180 7.39 -21.96 -4.85
C VAL A 180 7.32 -21.08 -6.08
N PHE A 181 6.81 -21.64 -7.17
CA PHE A 181 6.40 -20.88 -8.35
C PHE A 181 5.18 -20.05 -7.97
N PHE A 182 5.26 -18.72 -8.05
CA PHE A 182 4.10 -17.82 -8.09
C PHE A 182 3.38 -17.92 -9.46
N GLY A 183 3.13 -19.14 -9.93
CA GLY A 183 2.33 -19.43 -11.12
C GLY A 183 0.94 -19.87 -10.68
N ASN A 184 -0.09 -19.14 -11.13
CA ASN A 184 -1.53 -19.37 -10.93
C ASN A 184 -2.19 -18.69 -9.72
N ARG A 185 -1.97 -17.39 -9.52
CA ARG A 185 -2.95 -16.52 -8.83
C ARG A 185 -3.30 -15.28 -9.67
N CYS A 186 -3.57 -15.51 -10.96
CA CYS A 186 -4.33 -14.58 -11.80
C CYS A 186 -5.79 -15.04 -11.84
#